data_AF-A0A2T0WPR0-F1
#
_entry.id   AF-A0A2T0WPR0-F1
#
_cell.length_a   1.000
_cell.length_b   1.000
_cell.length_c   1.000
_cell.angle_alpha   90.00
_cell.angle_beta   90.00
_cell.angle_gamma   90.00
#
_symmetry.space_group_name_H-M   'P 1'
#
loop_
_entity.id
_entity.type
_entity.pdbx_description
1 polymer ?
#
loop_
_entity_poly.entity_id
_entity_poly.type
_entity_poly.pdbx_seq_one_letter_code
_entity_poly.pdbx_strand_id
1 'polypeptide(L)'
;MCSNADCFLDSSFTNCHQLQFYALPSRYFFQMKPILALLFTLTATTASADYVLETRNTDNGAAQYAEHCASCHGANLEGQENWEYPFEDGSMPAPPHDETGHTWHHATGFLLEYVRDGGAATMEATGISKYNSKMPAFGHTLTEDDILDILGFIYQSWPEEARRVQRERSPSQ
;
A
#
# COMPACT_ATOMS: atom_id res chain seq x y z
N MET A 1 -15.41 5.44 35.52
CA MET A 1 -13.94 5.46 35.71
C MET A 1 -13.68 5.48 37.20
N CYS A 2 -13.25 4.37 37.80
CA CYS A 2 -12.82 4.33 39.20
C CYS A 2 -11.33 4.05 39.21
N SER A 3 -10.57 5.03 39.69
CA SER A 3 -9.15 4.93 40.04
C SER A 3 -9.08 4.67 41.53
N ASN A 4 -8.34 3.64 41.96
CA ASN A 4 -8.08 3.37 43.37
C ASN A 4 -6.59 3.55 43.62
N ALA A 5 -6.26 4.57 44.40
CA ALA A 5 -5.02 4.68 45.15
C ALA A 5 -5.35 4.44 46.64
N ASP A 6 -4.58 3.53 47.21
CA ASP A 6 -4.03 3.50 48.57
C ASP A 6 -4.94 3.54 49.81
N CYS A 7 -4.80 2.48 50.61
CA CYS A 7 -5.03 2.49 52.06
C CYS A 7 -3.81 1.88 52.76
N PHE A 8 -2.99 2.77 53.34
CA PHE A 8 -2.33 2.72 54.66
C PHE A 8 -3.03 1.78 55.68
N LEU A 9 -2.47 1.14 56.71
CA LEU A 9 -1.22 1.14 57.51
C LEU A 9 -1.28 -0.11 58.40
N ASP A 10 -0.15 -0.67 58.81
CA ASP A 10 0.02 -1.06 60.21
C ASP A 10 1.51 -1.02 60.61
N SER A 11 1.74 -1.07 61.90
CA SER A 11 2.62 -0.22 62.69
C SER A 11 3.46 -1.11 63.60
N SER A 12 4.61 -0.58 64.02
CA SER A 12 5.37 -0.98 65.22
C SER A 12 6.35 -2.15 65.06
N PHE A 13 7.65 -1.89 65.24
CA PHE A 13 8.37 -2.15 66.50
C PHE A 13 9.88 -1.86 66.34
N THR A 14 10.31 -0.79 67.01
CA THR A 14 11.47 -0.61 67.91
C THR A 14 12.80 -1.38 67.70
N ASN A 15 13.89 -0.59 67.67
CA ASN A 15 15.32 -0.87 67.91
C ASN A 15 15.66 -1.90 69.02
N CYS A 16 16.74 -2.69 68.86
CA CYS A 16 17.83 -2.84 69.86
C CYS A 16 19.04 -3.69 69.36
N HIS A 17 20.23 -3.06 69.34
CA HIS A 17 21.54 -3.53 69.84
C HIS A 17 22.04 -5.00 69.67
N GLN A 18 23.22 -5.10 69.02
CA GLN A 18 24.50 -5.65 69.55
C GLN A 18 24.56 -7.13 70.01
N LEU A 19 25.26 -7.98 69.22
CA LEU A 19 26.57 -8.60 69.55
C LEU A 19 26.79 -9.96 68.86
N GLN A 20 27.95 -10.03 68.23
CA GLN A 20 28.94 -11.12 68.27
C GLN A 20 28.70 -12.50 67.62
N PHE A 21 29.63 -12.75 66.66
CA PHE A 21 30.41 -13.96 66.44
C PHE A 21 29.70 -15.30 66.44
N TYR A 22 29.53 -15.90 65.26
CA TYR A 22 29.99 -17.27 65.00
C TYR A 22 30.40 -17.41 63.53
N ALA A 23 31.68 -17.66 63.31
CA ALA A 23 32.19 -18.18 62.06
C ALA A 23 31.75 -19.65 61.93
N LEU A 24 31.14 -20.01 60.80
CA LEU A 24 31.04 -21.40 60.36
C LEU A 24 31.32 -21.52 58.86
N PRO A 25 31.94 -22.63 58.44
CA PRO A 25 32.64 -22.70 57.17
C PRO A 25 31.78 -23.24 56.04
N SER A 26 32.23 -22.93 54.82
CA SER A 26 32.37 -23.88 53.71
C SER A 26 31.11 -24.52 53.12
N ARG A 27 30.85 -24.08 51.87
CA ARG A 27 30.34 -24.87 50.75
C ARG A 27 28.85 -25.22 50.79
N TYR A 28 28.04 -24.29 50.29
CA TYR A 28 26.85 -24.65 49.52
C TYR A 28 27.05 -24.16 48.08
N PHE A 29 27.48 -25.07 47.21
CA PHE A 29 27.30 -24.95 45.77
C PHE A 29 25.79 -24.95 45.51
N PHE A 30 25.19 -23.77 45.41
CA PHE A 30 23.82 -23.63 44.94
C PHE A 30 23.82 -23.96 43.45
N GLN A 31 23.31 -25.15 43.11
CA GLN A 31 22.97 -25.56 41.74
C GLN A 31 21.92 -24.57 41.19
N MET A 32 22.38 -23.48 40.58
CA MET A 32 21.57 -22.63 39.73
C MET A 32 21.16 -23.47 38.52
N LYS A 33 19.95 -24.05 38.57
CA LYS A 33 19.29 -24.58 37.37
C LYS A 33 19.23 -23.45 36.35
N PRO A 34 19.79 -23.60 35.14
CA PRO A 34 19.65 -22.57 34.11
C PRO A 34 18.16 -22.44 33.81
N ILE A 35 17.59 -21.29 34.16
CA ILE A 35 16.29 -20.87 33.69
C ILE A 35 16.39 -20.94 32.17
N LEU A 36 15.68 -21.90 31.58
CA LEU A 36 15.55 -22.06 30.15
C LEU A 36 14.96 -20.75 29.64
N ALA A 37 15.80 -19.89 29.08
CA ALA A 37 15.39 -18.64 28.48
C ALA A 37 14.50 -19.00 27.29
N LEU A 38 13.18 -18.92 27.50
CA LEU A 38 12.19 -19.00 26.44
C LEU A 38 12.39 -17.76 25.56
N LEU A 39 13.26 -17.90 24.55
CA LEU A 39 13.46 -16.92 23.48
C LEU A 39 12.14 -16.84 22.70
N PHE A 40 11.28 -15.91 23.10
CA PHE A 40 10.13 -15.51 22.32
C PHE A 40 10.67 -14.74 21.11
N THR A 41 10.96 -15.44 20.02
CA THR A 41 11.38 -14.82 18.76
C THR A 41 10.21 -13.98 18.26
N LEU A 42 10.34 -12.66 18.46
CA LEU A 42 9.43 -11.67 17.91
C LEU A 42 9.68 -11.62 16.39
N THR A 43 9.04 -12.51 15.63
CA THR A 43 9.03 -12.40 14.18
C THR A 43 8.19 -11.17 13.85
N ALA A 44 8.86 -10.05 13.55
CA ALA A 44 8.21 -8.89 12.99
C ALA A 44 7.66 -9.29 11.62
N THR A 45 6.39 -9.65 11.55
CA THR A 45 5.68 -9.81 10.28
C THR A 45 5.59 -8.42 9.68
N THR A 46 6.45 -8.12 8.72
CA THR A 46 6.22 -6.96 7.85
C THR A 46 4.91 -7.25 7.13
N ALA A 47 3.85 -6.54 7.49
CA ALA A 47 2.66 -6.51 6.66
C ALA A 47 3.10 -5.99 5.29
N SER A 48 3.15 -6.87 4.29
CA SER A 48 3.25 -6.45 2.91
C SER A 48 1.97 -5.66 2.64
N ALA A 49 2.04 -4.33 2.67
CA ALA A 49 1.07 -3.55 1.93
C ALA A 49 1.17 -4.08 0.49
N ASP A 50 0.09 -4.61 -0.07
CA ASP A 50 0.17 -5.25 -1.38
C ASP A 50 0.53 -4.20 -2.44
N TYR A 51 1.77 -4.26 -2.91
CA TYR A 51 2.30 -3.41 -3.97
C TYR A 51 1.86 -3.96 -5.32
N VAL A 52 0.54 -3.95 -5.59
CA VAL A 52 -0.06 -4.64 -6.75
C VAL A 52 0.66 -4.26 -8.05
N LEU A 53 0.90 -2.97 -8.30
CA LEU A 53 1.53 -2.50 -9.55
C LEU A 53 3.07 -2.57 -9.56
N GLU A 54 3.72 -2.57 -8.40
CA GLU A 54 5.21 -2.54 -8.30
C GLU A 54 5.87 -3.81 -8.83
N THR A 55 5.19 -4.95 -8.65
CA THR A 55 5.75 -6.29 -8.90
C THR A 55 5.28 -6.90 -10.22
N ARG A 56 4.73 -6.07 -11.12
CA ARG A 56 4.18 -6.50 -12.41
C ARG A 56 5.24 -6.77 -13.47
N ASN A 57 4.86 -7.52 -14.50
CA ASN A 57 5.71 -7.78 -15.64
C ASN A 57 5.67 -6.56 -16.59
N THR A 58 6.56 -5.60 -16.37
CA THR A 58 6.60 -4.35 -17.15
C THR A 58 6.99 -4.57 -18.61
N ASP A 59 7.67 -5.65 -18.95
CA ASP A 59 8.02 -5.96 -20.35
C ASP A 59 6.78 -6.39 -21.14
N ASN A 60 5.92 -7.23 -20.55
CA ASN A 60 4.60 -7.53 -21.12
C ASN A 60 3.74 -6.25 -21.15
N GLY A 61 3.71 -5.50 -20.04
CA GLY A 61 2.96 -4.25 -19.94
C GLY A 61 3.32 -3.23 -21.01
N ALA A 62 4.61 -3.04 -21.28
CA ALA A 62 5.09 -2.14 -22.33
C ALA A 62 4.68 -2.62 -23.74
N ALA A 63 4.73 -3.92 -24.01
CA ALA A 63 4.31 -4.48 -25.29
C ALA A 63 2.79 -4.30 -25.53
N GLN A 64 1.97 -4.61 -24.52
CA GLN A 64 0.52 -4.43 -24.59
C GLN A 64 0.14 -2.94 -24.67
N TYR A 65 0.84 -2.07 -23.95
CA TYR A 65 0.65 -0.63 -24.01
C TYR A 65 0.91 -0.09 -25.43
N ALA A 66 2.00 -0.51 -26.05
CA ALA A 66 2.36 -0.09 -27.40
C ALA A 66 1.29 -0.50 -28.43
N GLU A 67 0.73 -1.70 -28.31
CA GLU A 67 -0.29 -2.22 -29.22
C GLU A 67 -1.66 -1.55 -29.02
N HIS A 68 -2.05 -1.31 -27.77
CA HIS A 68 -3.45 -0.98 -27.44
C HIS A 68 -3.68 0.46 -26.98
N CYS A 69 -2.66 1.12 -26.41
CA CYS A 69 -2.82 2.38 -25.68
C CYS A 69 -2.12 3.55 -26.36
N ALA A 70 -0.92 3.32 -26.91
CA ALA A 70 -0.03 4.36 -27.42
C ALA A 70 -0.61 5.18 -28.59
N SER A 71 -1.55 4.61 -29.35
CA SER A 71 -2.20 5.33 -30.45
C SER A 71 -3.01 6.55 -30.00
N CYS A 72 -3.46 6.56 -28.73
CA CYS A 72 -4.16 7.68 -28.12
C CYS A 72 -3.32 8.37 -27.05
N HIS A 73 -2.68 7.59 -26.16
CA HIS A 73 -1.94 8.12 -25.01
C HIS A 73 -0.47 8.44 -25.30
N GLY A 74 -0.02 8.29 -26.54
CA GLY A 74 1.35 8.56 -26.96
C GLY A 74 2.31 7.41 -26.65
N ALA A 75 3.41 7.30 -27.40
CA ALA A 75 4.37 6.22 -27.22
C ALA A 75 5.22 6.37 -25.94
N ASN A 76 5.31 7.59 -25.42
CA ASN A 76 6.05 7.98 -24.23
C ASN A 76 5.12 8.36 -23.07
N LEU A 77 3.84 7.97 -23.11
CA LEU A 77 2.81 8.32 -22.12
C LEU A 77 2.42 9.81 -22.12
N GLU A 78 2.79 10.57 -23.15
CA GLU A 78 2.66 12.03 -23.20
C GLU A 78 1.22 12.54 -23.44
N GLY A 79 0.29 11.63 -23.78
CA GLY A 79 -1.09 11.98 -24.09
C GLY A 79 -1.24 12.79 -25.36
N GLN A 80 -2.43 13.36 -25.54
CA GLN A 80 -2.72 14.30 -26.62
C GLN A 80 -2.44 15.74 -26.18
N GLU A 81 -2.09 16.60 -27.14
CA GLU A 81 -1.98 18.03 -26.89
C GLU A 81 -3.32 18.59 -26.35
N ASN A 82 -3.23 19.54 -25.42
CA ASN A 82 -4.41 20.21 -24.84
C ASN A 82 -5.40 19.24 -24.19
N TRP A 83 -4.94 18.10 -23.63
CA TRP A 83 -5.79 17.07 -23.02
C TRP A 83 -6.71 17.57 -21.90
N GLU A 84 -6.39 18.71 -21.29
CA GLU A 84 -7.20 19.35 -20.26
C GLU A 84 -8.47 20.03 -20.80
N TYR A 85 -8.57 20.22 -22.13
CA TYR A 85 -9.67 20.90 -22.79
C TYR A 85 -10.49 19.93 -23.65
N PRO A 86 -11.83 19.94 -23.56
CA PRO A 86 -12.66 19.05 -24.36
C PRO A 86 -12.61 19.43 -25.85
N PHE A 87 -12.79 18.44 -26.72
CA PHE A 87 -13.07 18.65 -28.14
C PHE A 87 -14.45 19.31 -28.35
N GLU A 88 -14.73 19.74 -29.59
CA GLU A 88 -16.03 20.34 -29.96
C GLU A 88 -17.23 19.42 -29.67
N ASP A 89 -17.03 18.10 -29.75
CA ASP A 89 -18.07 17.11 -29.45
C ASP A 89 -18.25 16.88 -27.92
N GLY A 90 -17.49 17.57 -27.09
CA GLY A 90 -17.53 17.50 -25.63
C GLY A 90 -16.79 16.30 -25.02
N SER A 91 -16.12 15.47 -25.82
CA SER A 91 -15.24 14.42 -25.31
C SER A 91 -13.88 14.98 -24.89
N MET A 92 -13.24 14.32 -23.92
CA MET A 92 -11.90 14.68 -23.47
C MET A 92 -10.85 13.98 -24.36
N PRO A 93 -9.77 14.67 -24.75
CA PRO A 93 -8.61 14.03 -25.34
C PRO A 93 -7.96 13.04 -24.37
N ALA A 94 -7.15 12.12 -24.89
CA ALA A 94 -6.45 11.15 -24.06
C ALA A 94 -5.41 11.86 -23.16
N PRO A 95 -5.51 11.77 -21.83
CA PRO A 95 -4.56 12.40 -20.93
C PRO A 95 -3.20 11.68 -20.94
N PRO A 96 -2.12 12.38 -20.57
CA PRO A 96 -0.84 11.75 -20.29
C PRO A 96 -0.97 10.75 -19.14
N HIS A 97 -0.18 9.70 -19.23
CA HIS A 97 -0.02 8.69 -18.20
C HIS A 97 1.31 8.83 -17.44
N ASP A 98 2.17 9.78 -17.81
CA ASP A 98 3.37 10.16 -17.05
C ASP A 98 3.06 11.06 -15.84
N GLU A 99 4.08 11.69 -15.24
CA GLU A 99 3.92 12.57 -14.08
C GLU A 99 3.13 13.86 -14.36
N THR A 100 2.94 14.24 -15.62
CA THR A 100 2.21 15.46 -16.01
C THR A 100 0.70 15.24 -16.02
N GLY A 101 0.27 13.97 -16.05
CA GLY A 101 -1.13 13.58 -15.97
C GLY A 101 -1.62 13.39 -14.54
N HIS A 102 -2.78 12.73 -14.42
CA HIS A 102 -3.46 12.52 -13.14
C HIS A 102 -3.78 11.04 -12.84
N THR A 103 -3.27 10.10 -13.63
CA THR A 103 -3.59 8.66 -13.48
C THR A 103 -3.18 8.11 -12.11
N TRP A 104 -2.04 8.56 -11.58
CA TRP A 104 -1.50 8.17 -10.28
C TRP A 104 -2.38 8.56 -9.07
N HIS A 105 -3.37 9.44 -9.25
CA HIS A 105 -4.34 9.77 -8.19
C HIS A 105 -5.40 8.70 -7.95
N HIS A 106 -5.51 7.70 -8.83
CA HIS A 106 -6.59 6.72 -8.81
C HIS A 106 -6.13 5.37 -8.26
N ALA A 107 -7.03 4.71 -7.54
CA ALA A 107 -6.79 3.39 -6.99
C ALA A 107 -6.65 2.34 -8.11
N THR A 108 -5.83 1.31 -7.87
CA THR A 108 -5.59 0.22 -8.84
C THR A 108 -6.89 -0.42 -9.32
N GLY A 109 -7.84 -0.70 -8.42
CA GLY A 109 -9.13 -1.29 -8.79
C GLY A 109 -9.93 -0.42 -9.79
N PHE A 110 -10.00 0.89 -9.54
CA PHE A 110 -10.67 1.81 -10.46
C PHE A 110 -9.96 1.88 -11.82
N LEU A 111 -8.62 1.92 -11.83
CA LEU A 111 -7.84 1.91 -13.08
C LEU A 111 -8.07 0.63 -13.89
N LEU A 112 -8.08 -0.53 -13.21
CA LEU A 112 -8.38 -1.82 -13.83
C LEU A 112 -9.78 -1.82 -14.47
N GLU A 113 -10.80 -1.36 -13.73
CA GLU A 113 -12.18 -1.23 -14.23
C GLU A 113 -12.26 -0.28 -15.42
N TYR A 114 -11.56 0.86 -15.37
CA TYR A 114 -11.57 1.86 -16.43
C TYR A 114 -11.00 1.33 -17.75
N VAL A 115 -9.94 0.51 -17.69
CA VAL A 115 -9.37 -0.16 -18.87
C VAL A 115 -10.26 -1.30 -19.34
N ARG A 116 -10.73 -2.15 -18.42
CA ARG A 116 -11.53 -3.33 -18.75
C ARG A 116 -12.89 -2.96 -19.36
N ASP A 117 -13.60 -2.04 -18.73
CA ASP A 117 -15.00 -1.73 -19.03
C ASP A 117 -15.15 -0.48 -19.91
N GLY A 118 -14.08 0.32 -20.06
CA GLY A 118 -14.05 1.53 -20.86
C GLY A 118 -14.65 2.74 -20.12
N GLY A 119 -14.21 3.94 -20.49
CA GLY A 119 -14.46 5.12 -19.66
C GLY A 119 -15.93 5.52 -19.53
N ALA A 120 -16.76 5.30 -20.56
CA ALA A 120 -18.18 5.64 -20.47
C ALA A 120 -18.93 4.72 -19.49
N ALA A 121 -18.70 3.41 -19.57
CA ALA A 121 -19.39 2.43 -18.72
C ALA A 121 -18.92 2.52 -17.25
N THR A 122 -17.62 2.68 -17.02
CA THR A 122 -17.07 2.85 -15.66
C THR A 122 -17.66 4.10 -15.00
N MET A 123 -17.75 5.23 -15.71
CA MET A 123 -18.31 6.46 -15.14
C MET A 123 -19.82 6.35 -14.89
N GLU A 124 -20.56 5.65 -15.75
CA GLU A 124 -21.97 5.35 -15.50
C GLU A 124 -22.17 4.53 -14.21
N ALA A 125 -21.30 3.54 -13.96
CA ALA A 125 -21.33 2.74 -12.73
C ALA A 125 -21.08 3.57 -11.46
N THR A 126 -20.38 4.71 -11.57
CA THR A 126 -20.20 5.68 -10.47
C THR A 126 -21.37 6.65 -10.28
N GLY A 127 -22.42 6.56 -11.11
CA GLY A 127 -23.59 7.44 -11.08
C GLY A 127 -23.48 8.67 -12.00
N ILE A 128 -22.42 8.78 -12.80
CA ILE A 128 -22.27 9.86 -13.79
C ILE A 128 -22.82 9.37 -15.13
N SER A 129 -24.10 9.63 -15.37
CA SER A 129 -24.76 9.24 -16.62
C SER A 129 -24.26 10.06 -17.81
N LYS A 130 -24.17 9.42 -18.99
CA LYS A 130 -23.85 10.06 -20.28
C LYS A 130 -22.48 10.77 -20.32
N TYR A 131 -21.50 10.25 -19.59
CA TYR A 131 -20.12 10.71 -19.70
C TYR A 131 -19.57 10.42 -21.11
N ASN A 132 -19.16 11.46 -21.84
CA ASN A 132 -18.68 11.33 -23.22
C ASN A 132 -17.19 10.94 -23.25
N SER A 133 -16.90 9.67 -22.98
CA SER A 133 -15.55 9.12 -23.11
C SER A 133 -15.34 8.45 -24.47
N LYS A 134 -14.17 8.67 -25.07
CA LYS A 134 -13.72 7.93 -26.27
C LYS A 134 -12.86 6.71 -25.93
N MET A 135 -12.56 6.46 -24.65
CA MET A 135 -11.75 5.32 -24.24
C MET A 135 -12.58 4.02 -24.31
N PRO A 136 -12.22 3.08 -25.21
CA PRO A 136 -12.97 1.84 -25.39
C PRO A 136 -12.74 0.85 -24.25
N ALA A 137 -13.59 -0.17 -24.17
CA ALA A 137 -13.44 -1.29 -23.26
C ALA A 137 -12.45 -2.32 -23.81
N PHE A 138 -11.52 -2.79 -22.99
CA PHE A 138 -10.52 -3.79 -23.39
C PHE A 138 -10.75 -5.18 -22.80
N GLY A 139 -11.76 -5.40 -21.96
CA GLY A 139 -11.98 -6.68 -21.25
C GLY A 139 -12.27 -7.91 -22.14
N HIS A 140 -12.52 -7.71 -23.43
CA HIS A 140 -12.62 -8.81 -24.41
C HIS A 140 -11.31 -9.08 -25.19
N THR A 141 -10.33 -8.18 -25.06
CA THR A 141 -9.05 -8.23 -25.77
C THR A 141 -7.88 -8.54 -24.83
N LEU A 142 -7.90 -7.96 -23.63
CA LEU A 142 -6.87 -8.09 -22.60
C LEU A 142 -7.40 -8.88 -21.42
N THR A 143 -6.54 -9.73 -20.85
CA THR A 143 -6.82 -10.36 -19.56
C THR A 143 -6.62 -9.34 -18.43
N GLU A 144 -7.13 -9.65 -17.24
CA GLU A 144 -6.89 -8.82 -16.05
C GLU A 144 -5.39 -8.67 -15.75
N ASP A 145 -4.62 -9.76 -15.87
CA ASP A 145 -3.16 -9.73 -15.68
C ASP A 145 -2.47 -8.84 -16.72
N ASP A 146 -2.89 -8.87 -17.98
CA ASP A 146 -2.34 -7.97 -19.00
C ASP A 146 -2.62 -6.50 -18.68
N ILE A 147 -3.83 -6.19 -18.20
CA ILE A 147 -4.18 -4.83 -17.78
C ILE A 147 -3.33 -4.41 -16.58
N LEU A 148 -3.16 -5.28 -15.58
CA LEU A 148 -2.32 -4.97 -14.43
C LEU A 148 -0.85 -4.81 -14.82
N ASP A 149 -0.36 -5.56 -15.80
CA ASP A 149 0.98 -5.39 -16.36
C ASP A 149 1.14 -4.04 -17.07
N ILE A 150 0.16 -3.61 -17.88
CA ILE A 150 0.13 -2.27 -18.48
C ILE A 150 0.18 -1.19 -17.40
N LEU A 151 -0.67 -1.31 -16.37
CA LEU A 151 -0.72 -0.36 -15.27
C LEU A 151 0.60 -0.35 -14.48
N GLY A 152 1.25 -1.50 -14.32
CA GLY A 152 2.58 -1.62 -13.73
C GLY A 152 3.66 -0.91 -14.55
N PHE A 153 3.63 -1.05 -15.88
CA PHE A 153 4.51 -0.32 -16.79
C PHE A 153 4.32 1.20 -16.65
N ILE A 154 3.07 1.68 -16.67
CA ILE A 154 2.75 3.11 -16.46
C ILE A 154 3.23 3.58 -15.08
N TYR A 155 2.97 2.79 -14.04
CA TYR A 155 3.34 3.10 -12.65
C TYR A 155 4.84 3.35 -12.48
N GLN A 156 5.70 2.64 -13.23
CA GLN A 156 7.14 2.84 -13.15
C GLN A 156 7.65 4.14 -13.77
N SER A 157 6.82 4.82 -14.58
CA SER A 157 7.17 6.15 -15.10
C SER A 157 7.06 7.26 -14.05
N TRP A 158 6.28 7.04 -12.99
CA TRP A 158 5.97 8.07 -12.01
C TRP A 158 7.10 8.30 -11.01
N PRO A 159 7.29 9.54 -10.50
CA PRO A 159 8.19 9.81 -9.40
C PRO A 159 7.74 9.10 -8.12
N GLU A 160 8.67 8.84 -7.20
CA GLU A 160 8.41 8.06 -5.98
C GLU A 160 7.24 8.61 -5.15
N GLU A 161 7.06 9.93 -5.11
CA GLU A 161 5.96 10.55 -4.39
C GLU A 161 4.59 10.20 -5.00
N ALA A 162 4.47 10.22 -6.33
CA ALA A 162 3.24 9.82 -7.01
C ALA A 162 2.95 8.33 -6.81
N ARG A 163 3.99 7.48 -6.90
CA ARG A 163 3.88 6.06 -6.58
C ARG A 163 3.42 5.83 -5.13
N ARG A 164 3.97 6.56 -4.17
CA ARG A 164 3.55 6.50 -2.76
C ARG A 164 2.07 6.84 -2.59
N VAL A 165 1.61 7.94 -3.19
CA VAL A 165 0.20 8.34 -3.15
C VAL A 165 -0.70 7.27 -3.79
N GLN A 166 -0.29 6.70 -4.92
CA GLN A 166 -1.08 5.68 -5.60
C GLN A 166 -1.21 4.40 -4.76
N ARG A 167 -0.14 3.97 -4.09
CA ARG A 167 -0.17 2.83 -3.17
C ARG A 167 -1.09 3.07 -1.99
N GLU A 168 -1.03 4.25 -1.38
CA GLU A 168 -1.90 4.61 -0.25
C GLU A 168 -3.39 4.61 -0.62
N ARG A 169 -3.70 4.82 -1.89
CA ARG A 169 -5.07 4.79 -2.43
C ARG A 169 -5.52 3.43 -2.94
N SER A 170 -4.59 2.49 -3.10
CA SER A 170 -4.84 1.15 -3.61
C SER A 170 -4.86 0.17 -2.42
N PRO A 171 -6.03 -0.11 -1.82
CA PRO A 171 -6.10 -1.10 -0.76
C PRO A 171 -5.65 -2.48 -1.27
N SER A 172 -5.06 -3.28 -0.39
CA SER A 172 -4.84 -4.71 -0.61
C SER A 172 -6.17 -5.36 -0.99
N GLN A 173 -6.22 -6.04 -2.13
CA GLN A 173 -7.39 -6.77 -2.60
C GLN A 173 -7.46 -8.17 -1.99
#